data_AF-A0A0S8BI36-F1
#
_entry.id   AF-A0A0S8BI36-F1
#
_cell.length_a   1.000
_cell.length_b   1.000
_cell.length_c   1.000
_cell.angle_alpha   90.00
_cell.angle_beta   90.00
_cell.angle_gamma   90.00
#
_symmetry.space_group_name_H-M   'P 1'
#
loop_
_entity.id
_entity.type
_entity.pdbx_description
1 polymer ?
#
loop_
_entity_poly.entity_id
_entity_poly.type
_entity_poly.pdbx_seq_one_letter_code
_entity_poly.pdbx_strand_id
1 'polypeptide(L)'
;MIRKARQGDLNSLVEIEQLVFETDRFTRRNFRYLLTKANAVTLVYDELSHVLGYVTLLFNSGTSLARMYSLAVHPDAQKKGVGTKLIKSAEQEAIEHDCITLRLEVRRDNEQAIRRYESMGYRQFGTRKDYYEALVYEKRLEPKLKPDLARVPYYRQTLEFTCGPAALMMAMKALEPKQKLSRKVELQLWRESTTIYMTSGHGGCGPHGLALSAFHMGFDVELYVKQDDVMFLDSVRSQEKKDVMRLVQEDFVSQLKKLKVKIHHRVLSVSAMLKKFEQGGIPIVLISSYRIYREKFPHWVVVTGFDDKYI
;
A
#
# COMPACT_ATOMS: atom_id res chain seq x y z
N MET A 1 1.11 -32.06 -6.33
CA MET A 1 1.92 -30.82 -6.31
C MET A 1 1.06 -29.63 -6.72
N ILE A 2 1.38 -28.42 -6.27
CA ILE A 2 0.71 -27.19 -6.74
C ILE A 2 1.52 -26.61 -7.90
N ARG A 3 0.86 -26.19 -8.98
CA ARG A 3 1.49 -25.52 -10.13
C ARG A 3 0.54 -24.52 -10.79
N LYS A 4 1.08 -23.60 -11.60
CA LYS A 4 0.26 -22.75 -12.49
C LYS A 4 -0.46 -23.63 -13.52
N ALA A 5 -1.73 -23.31 -13.75
CA ALA A 5 -2.55 -23.96 -14.76
C ALA A 5 -2.06 -23.59 -16.16
N ARG A 6 -2.23 -24.52 -17.10
CA ARG A 6 -1.87 -24.39 -18.52
C ARG A 6 -3.14 -24.56 -19.36
N GLN A 7 -3.09 -24.16 -20.63
CA GLN A 7 -4.24 -24.37 -21.53
C GLN A 7 -4.66 -25.84 -21.65
N GLY A 8 -3.72 -26.78 -21.51
CA GLY A 8 -4.01 -28.22 -21.51
C GLY A 8 -4.91 -28.67 -20.35
N ASP A 9 -4.94 -27.94 -19.24
CA ASP A 9 -5.76 -28.27 -18.07
C ASP A 9 -7.24 -27.87 -18.23
N LEU A 10 -7.61 -27.22 -19.35
CA LEU A 10 -8.92 -26.63 -19.55
C LEU A 10 -10.07 -27.65 -19.45
N ASN A 11 -9.85 -28.90 -19.84
CA ASN A 11 -10.87 -29.95 -19.71
C ASN A 11 -11.11 -30.28 -18.23
N SER A 12 -10.05 -30.57 -17.47
CA SER A 12 -10.15 -30.90 -16.05
C SER A 12 -10.71 -29.75 -15.21
N LEU A 13 -10.35 -28.50 -15.54
CA LEU A 13 -10.92 -27.32 -14.86
C LEU A 13 -12.44 -27.23 -15.02
N VAL A 14 -12.94 -27.43 -16.25
CA VAL A 14 -14.37 -27.40 -16.54
C VAL A 14 -15.09 -28.58 -15.88
N GLU A 15 -14.48 -29.76 -15.86
CA GLU A 15 -15.03 -30.95 -15.20
C GLU A 15 -15.18 -30.73 -13.69
N ILE A 16 -14.13 -30.26 -13.02
CA ILE A 16 -14.17 -29.93 -11.59
C ILE A 16 -15.25 -28.89 -11.31
N GLU A 17 -15.36 -27.86 -12.16
CA GLU A 17 -16.38 -26.81 -12.02
C GLU A 17 -17.80 -27.37 -12.01
N GLN A 18 -18.09 -28.27 -12.95
CA GLN A 18 -19.40 -28.88 -13.11
C GLN A 18 -19.75 -29.81 -11.94
N LEU A 19 -18.76 -30.47 -11.36
CA LEU A 19 -18.93 -31.38 -10.23
C LEU A 19 -19.10 -30.64 -8.90
N VAL A 20 -18.40 -29.51 -8.71
CA VAL A 20 -18.31 -28.84 -7.40
C VAL A 20 -19.40 -27.78 -7.21
N PHE A 21 -19.79 -27.06 -8.26
CA PHE A 21 -20.78 -25.98 -8.15
C PHE A 21 -22.09 -26.37 -8.81
N GLU A 22 -23.22 -25.94 -8.26
CA GLU A 22 -24.55 -26.14 -8.88
C GLU A 22 -24.97 -24.95 -9.74
N THR A 23 -24.60 -23.73 -9.32
CA THR A 23 -24.89 -22.45 -9.99
C THR A 23 -23.62 -21.63 -10.18
N ASP A 24 -23.68 -20.55 -10.95
CA ASP A 24 -22.56 -19.61 -11.21
C ASP A 24 -21.25 -20.23 -11.72
N ARG A 25 -21.35 -21.36 -12.41
CA ARG A 25 -20.21 -22.09 -12.97
C ARG A 25 -19.45 -21.27 -14.00
N PHE A 26 -18.13 -21.33 -13.94
CA PHE A 26 -17.31 -20.89 -15.05
C PHE A 26 -17.50 -21.79 -16.27
N THR A 27 -17.88 -21.17 -17.37
CA THR A 27 -17.89 -21.85 -18.67
C THR A 27 -16.45 -22.10 -19.12
N ARG A 28 -16.30 -23.03 -20.08
CA ARG A 28 -15.02 -23.23 -20.79
C ARG A 28 -14.44 -21.93 -21.36
N ARG A 29 -15.30 -21.01 -21.80
CA ARG A 29 -14.89 -19.67 -22.27
C ARG A 29 -14.33 -18.82 -21.15
N ASN A 30 -14.93 -18.84 -19.95
CA ASN A 30 -14.42 -18.12 -18.79
C ASN A 30 -13.03 -18.62 -18.41
N PHE A 31 -12.83 -19.93 -18.26
CA PHE A 31 -11.50 -20.48 -17.98
C PHE A 31 -10.48 -20.14 -19.05
N ARG A 32 -10.82 -20.25 -20.34
CA ARG A 32 -9.91 -19.85 -21.41
C ARG A 32 -9.49 -18.39 -21.29
N TYR A 33 -10.42 -17.49 -21.00
CA TYR A 33 -10.13 -16.08 -20.77
C TYR A 33 -9.21 -15.88 -19.55
N LEU A 34 -9.51 -16.53 -18.42
CA LEU A 34 -8.71 -16.47 -17.20
C LEU A 34 -7.27 -16.95 -17.41
N LEU A 35 -7.08 -18.00 -18.21
CA LEU A 35 -5.76 -18.58 -18.49
C LEU A 35 -4.94 -17.84 -19.54
N THR A 36 -5.51 -16.87 -20.27
CA THR A 36 -4.83 -16.28 -21.45
C THR A 36 -4.85 -14.77 -21.53
N LYS A 37 -5.94 -14.11 -21.12
CA LYS A 37 -6.15 -12.67 -21.34
C LYS A 37 -6.39 -11.89 -20.06
N ALA A 38 -6.94 -12.52 -19.03
CA ALA A 38 -7.22 -11.85 -17.77
C ALA A 38 -5.93 -11.52 -17.03
N ASN A 39 -5.96 -10.45 -16.22
CA ASN A 39 -4.95 -10.24 -15.18
C ASN A 39 -5.25 -11.19 -14.00
N ALA A 40 -4.96 -12.46 -14.21
CA ALA A 40 -5.36 -13.56 -13.34
C ALA A 40 -4.28 -14.62 -13.26
N VAL A 41 -4.26 -15.36 -12.15
CA VAL A 41 -3.48 -16.59 -12.02
C VAL A 41 -4.39 -17.69 -11.53
N THR A 42 -4.41 -18.81 -12.24
CA THR A 42 -5.05 -20.05 -11.80
C THR A 42 -3.98 -21.05 -11.39
N LEU A 43 -4.04 -21.52 -10.15
CA LEU A 43 -3.21 -22.59 -9.62
C LEU A 43 -4.02 -23.89 -9.58
N VAL A 44 -3.37 -25.01 -9.87
CA VAL A 44 -3.97 -26.35 -9.82
C VAL A 44 -3.23 -27.24 -8.83
N TYR A 45 -3.98 -28.11 -8.16
CA TYR A 45 -3.44 -29.27 -7.44
C TYR A 45 -3.42 -30.46 -8.39
N ASP A 46 -2.22 -30.86 -8.79
CA ASP A 46 -1.95 -31.96 -9.72
C ASP A 46 -1.43 -33.16 -8.94
N GLU A 47 -2.06 -34.32 -9.12
CA GLU A 47 -1.60 -35.60 -8.59
C GLU A 47 -1.46 -36.59 -9.74
N LEU A 48 -0.24 -37.04 -10.03
CA LEU A 48 0.05 -37.96 -11.14
C LEU A 48 -0.55 -37.50 -12.48
N SER A 49 -0.39 -36.21 -12.83
CA SER A 49 -0.96 -35.60 -14.04
C SER A 49 -2.49 -35.54 -14.10
N HIS A 50 -3.15 -35.74 -12.96
CA HIS A 50 -4.59 -35.51 -12.80
C HIS A 50 -4.81 -34.26 -11.96
N VAL A 51 -5.51 -33.27 -12.54
CA VAL A 51 -5.90 -32.07 -11.82
C VAL A 51 -7.08 -32.41 -10.93
N LEU A 52 -6.94 -32.24 -9.61
CA LEU A 52 -7.95 -32.58 -8.60
C LEU A 52 -8.47 -31.36 -7.83
N GLY A 53 -8.06 -30.17 -8.21
CA GLY A 53 -8.57 -28.93 -7.63
C GLY A 53 -7.86 -27.73 -8.21
N TYR A 54 -8.47 -26.56 -8.09
CA TYR A 54 -7.92 -25.31 -8.57
C TYR A 54 -8.30 -24.15 -7.65
N VAL A 55 -7.52 -23.08 -7.75
CA VAL A 55 -7.87 -21.75 -7.22
C VAL A 55 -7.53 -20.69 -8.26
N THR A 56 -8.42 -19.72 -8.47
CA THR A 56 -8.20 -18.59 -9.38
C THR A 56 -8.13 -17.28 -8.62
N LEU A 57 -7.08 -16.52 -8.86
CA LEU A 57 -6.88 -15.16 -8.36
C LEU A 57 -7.12 -14.15 -9.48
N LEU A 58 -7.74 -13.03 -9.14
CA LEU A 58 -7.84 -11.85 -10.00
C LEU A 58 -7.05 -10.69 -9.38
N PHE A 59 -6.37 -9.94 -10.23
CA PHE A 59 -5.57 -8.78 -9.85
C PHE A 59 -6.11 -7.52 -10.51
N ASN A 60 -6.36 -6.50 -9.71
CA ASN A 60 -6.82 -5.20 -10.19
C ASN A 60 -5.66 -4.21 -10.27
N SER A 61 -5.39 -3.70 -11.48
CA SER A 61 -4.37 -2.67 -11.69
C SER A 61 -4.65 -1.44 -10.82
N GLY A 62 -3.63 -0.97 -10.11
CA GLY A 62 -3.73 0.21 -9.24
C GLY A 62 -4.18 -0.07 -7.80
N THR A 63 -4.31 -1.33 -7.38
CA THR A 63 -4.57 -1.71 -5.98
C THR A 63 -3.67 -2.85 -5.52
N SER A 64 -3.28 -2.87 -4.25
CA SER A 64 -2.55 -3.99 -3.63
C SER A 64 -3.50 -5.07 -3.08
N LEU A 65 -4.63 -5.28 -3.77
CA LEU A 65 -5.69 -6.21 -3.38
C LEU A 65 -5.83 -7.29 -4.45
N ALA A 66 -5.63 -8.54 -4.04
CA ALA A 66 -5.99 -9.71 -4.84
C ALA A 66 -7.39 -10.20 -4.44
N ARG A 67 -8.13 -10.76 -5.41
CA ARG A 67 -9.40 -11.45 -5.16
C ARG A 67 -9.27 -12.93 -5.46
N MET A 68 -9.55 -13.79 -4.49
CA MET A 68 -9.75 -15.22 -4.74
C MET A 68 -11.14 -15.40 -5.34
N TYR A 69 -11.17 -15.63 -6.65
CA TYR A 69 -12.38 -15.56 -7.46
C TYR A 69 -13.16 -16.88 -7.49
N SER A 70 -12.45 -18.00 -7.52
CA SER A 70 -13.05 -19.32 -7.34
C SER A 70 -12.03 -20.31 -6.76
N LEU A 71 -12.52 -21.26 -5.96
CA LEU A 71 -11.77 -22.34 -5.34
C LEU A 71 -12.62 -23.60 -5.41
N ALA A 72 -12.13 -24.64 -6.09
CA ALA A 72 -12.82 -25.91 -6.21
C ALA A 72 -11.87 -27.07 -5.98
N VAL A 73 -12.37 -28.12 -5.32
CA VAL A 73 -11.62 -29.36 -5.06
C VAL A 73 -12.51 -30.52 -5.49
N HIS A 74 -11.97 -31.35 -6.38
CA HIS A 74 -12.62 -32.56 -6.88
C HIS A 74 -13.10 -33.42 -5.68
N PRO A 75 -14.30 -34.01 -5.72
CA PRO A 75 -14.85 -34.82 -4.62
C PRO A 75 -13.86 -35.84 -4.04
N ASP A 76 -13.14 -36.56 -4.91
CA ASP A 76 -12.15 -37.59 -4.53
C ASP A 76 -10.92 -37.05 -3.78
N ALA A 77 -10.71 -35.73 -3.82
CA ALA A 77 -9.60 -35.04 -3.18
C ALA A 77 -10.03 -34.18 -1.97
N GLN A 78 -11.33 -34.17 -1.64
CA GLN A 78 -11.84 -33.45 -0.48
C GLN A 78 -11.35 -34.09 0.83
N LYS A 79 -11.37 -33.31 1.92
CA LYS A 79 -10.92 -33.70 3.27
C LYS A 79 -9.45 -34.17 3.38
N LYS A 80 -8.67 -34.15 2.30
CA LYS A 80 -7.21 -34.44 2.26
C LYS A 80 -6.32 -33.18 2.39
N GLY A 81 -6.89 -32.07 2.85
CA GLY A 81 -6.18 -30.79 3.00
C GLY A 81 -5.88 -30.04 1.69
N VAL A 82 -6.36 -30.51 0.53
CA VAL A 82 -6.08 -29.91 -0.80
C VAL A 82 -6.53 -28.45 -0.87
N GLY A 83 -7.75 -28.13 -0.44
CA GLY A 83 -8.24 -26.75 -0.41
C GLY A 83 -7.36 -25.81 0.42
N THR A 84 -6.83 -26.30 1.54
CA THR A 84 -5.91 -25.52 2.40
C THR A 84 -4.56 -25.29 1.71
N LYS A 85 -4.04 -26.29 1.00
CA LYS A 85 -2.82 -26.15 0.19
C LYS A 85 -3.00 -25.14 -0.95
N LEU A 86 -4.16 -25.17 -1.63
CA LEU A 86 -4.51 -24.21 -2.67
C LEU A 86 -4.62 -22.79 -2.12
N ILE A 87 -5.33 -22.57 -1.01
CA ILE A 87 -5.45 -21.24 -0.39
C ILE A 87 -4.08 -20.69 0.04
N LYS A 88 -3.24 -21.51 0.70
CA LYS A 88 -1.89 -21.07 1.08
C LYS A 88 -1.02 -20.70 -0.13
N SER A 89 -1.15 -21.45 -1.22
CA SER A 89 -0.44 -21.14 -2.46
C SER A 89 -0.98 -19.87 -3.13
N ALA A 90 -2.29 -19.63 -3.03
CA ALA A 90 -2.91 -18.40 -3.49
C ALA A 90 -2.49 -17.17 -2.66
N GLU A 91 -2.35 -17.32 -1.35
CA GLU A 91 -1.77 -16.27 -0.48
C GLU A 91 -0.35 -15.92 -0.91
N GLN A 92 0.49 -16.93 -1.18
CA GLN A 92 1.85 -16.74 -1.65
C GLN A 92 1.90 -16.08 -3.04
N GLU A 93 1.09 -16.54 -3.99
CA GLU A 93 1.01 -15.93 -5.32
C GLU A 93 0.52 -14.48 -5.25
N ALA A 94 -0.41 -14.16 -4.35
CA ALA A 94 -0.85 -12.79 -4.13
C ALA A 94 0.29 -11.89 -3.59
N ILE A 95 1.11 -12.38 -2.67
CA ILE A 95 2.32 -11.68 -2.19
C ILE A 95 3.33 -11.49 -3.33
N GLU A 96 3.52 -12.50 -4.17
CA GLU A 96 4.41 -12.42 -5.35
C GLU A 96 3.92 -11.40 -6.39
N HIS A 97 2.61 -11.13 -6.42
CA HIS A 97 1.94 -10.09 -7.20
C HIS A 97 1.70 -8.78 -6.43
N ASP A 98 2.50 -8.54 -5.40
CA ASP A 98 2.56 -7.30 -4.62
C ASP A 98 1.27 -6.90 -3.91
N CYS A 99 0.39 -7.87 -3.67
CA CYS A 99 -0.85 -7.68 -2.93
C CYS A 99 -0.61 -7.90 -1.44
N ILE A 100 -1.08 -6.96 -0.63
CA ILE A 100 -1.01 -7.02 0.85
C ILE A 100 -2.32 -7.51 1.48
N THR A 101 -3.36 -7.68 0.65
CA THR A 101 -4.67 -8.17 1.09
C THR A 101 -5.19 -9.18 0.08
N LEU A 102 -5.69 -10.31 0.56
CA LEU A 102 -6.48 -11.27 -0.22
C LEU A 102 -7.92 -11.26 0.26
N ARG A 103 -8.85 -11.03 -0.66
CA ARG A 103 -10.29 -10.99 -0.38
C ARG A 103 -11.03 -12.07 -1.16
N LEU A 104 -12.07 -12.61 -0.56
CA LEU A 104 -12.92 -13.64 -1.14
C LEU A 104 -14.39 -13.39 -0.83
N GLU A 105 -15.25 -14.01 -1.63
CA GLU A 105 -16.69 -14.05 -1.41
C GLU A 105 -17.11 -15.49 -1.17
N VAL A 106 -17.98 -15.71 -0.19
CA VAL A 106 -18.49 -17.03 0.16
C VAL A 106 -19.98 -16.94 0.45
N ARG A 107 -20.76 -17.92 0.00
CA ARG A 107 -22.20 -17.98 0.31
C ARG A 107 -22.41 -18.20 1.81
N ARG A 108 -23.47 -17.60 2.37
CA ARG A 108 -23.81 -17.69 3.80
C ARG A 108 -24.04 -19.12 4.28
N ASP A 109 -24.57 -19.97 3.42
CA ASP A 109 -24.88 -21.38 3.69
C ASP A 109 -23.65 -22.30 3.60
N ASN A 110 -22.50 -21.82 3.14
CA ASN A 110 -21.28 -22.62 3.03
C ASN A 110 -20.45 -22.59 4.32
N GLU A 111 -21.01 -23.12 5.40
CA GLU A 111 -20.37 -23.12 6.73
C GLU A 111 -19.00 -23.79 6.73
N GLN A 112 -18.79 -24.82 5.91
CA GLN A 112 -17.51 -25.52 5.83
C GLN A 112 -16.41 -24.62 5.26
N ALA A 113 -16.70 -23.85 4.22
CA ALA A 113 -15.76 -22.89 3.66
C ALA A 113 -15.51 -21.74 4.65
N ILE A 114 -16.56 -21.22 5.28
CA ILE A 114 -16.47 -20.16 6.30
C ILE A 114 -15.51 -20.56 7.43
N ARG A 115 -15.75 -21.72 8.07
CA ARG A 115 -14.88 -22.22 9.16
C ARG A 115 -13.43 -22.39 8.70
N ARG A 116 -13.21 -22.83 7.46
CA ARG A 116 -11.86 -22.95 6.89
C ARG A 116 -11.20 -21.58 6.78
N TYR A 117 -11.87 -20.60 6.19
CA TYR A 117 -11.31 -19.25 6.03
C TYR A 117 -10.99 -18.61 7.39
N GLU A 118 -11.90 -18.71 8.36
CA GLU A 118 -11.68 -18.21 9.73
C GLU A 118 -10.49 -18.88 10.41
N SER A 119 -10.37 -20.22 10.31
CA SER A 119 -9.22 -20.95 10.85
C SER A 119 -7.88 -20.56 10.20
N MET A 120 -7.93 -20.02 8.99
CA MET A 120 -6.76 -19.54 8.24
C MET A 120 -6.47 -18.05 8.48
N GLY A 121 -7.22 -17.39 9.36
CA GLY A 121 -7.03 -16.00 9.76
C GLY A 121 -7.75 -14.98 8.88
N TYR A 122 -8.67 -15.41 8.01
CA TYR A 122 -9.56 -14.47 7.33
C TYR A 122 -10.62 -13.95 8.30
N ARG A 123 -11.00 -12.69 8.13
CA ARG A 123 -12.02 -12.02 8.92
C ARG A 123 -13.13 -11.53 8.01
N GLN A 124 -14.35 -11.58 8.50
CA GLN A 124 -15.49 -11.01 7.78
C GLN A 124 -15.32 -9.49 7.70
N PHE A 125 -15.25 -8.98 6.48
CA PHE A 125 -15.12 -7.55 6.18
C PHE A 125 -16.48 -6.90 5.91
N GLY A 126 -17.42 -7.65 5.33
CA GLY A 126 -18.73 -7.13 4.98
C GLY A 126 -19.64 -8.15 4.33
N THR A 127 -20.69 -7.65 3.70
CA THR A 127 -21.66 -8.44 2.94
C THR A 127 -21.88 -7.79 1.58
N ARG A 128 -22.15 -8.60 0.55
CA ARG A 128 -22.48 -8.11 -0.78
C ARG A 128 -23.93 -8.48 -1.06
N LYS A 129 -24.78 -7.44 -1.24
CA LYS A 129 -26.23 -7.61 -1.42
C LYS A 129 -26.61 -8.12 -2.82
N ASP A 130 -25.72 -7.98 -3.80
CA ASP A 130 -25.97 -8.44 -5.16
C ASP A 130 -25.42 -9.85 -5.35
N TYR A 131 -26.28 -10.76 -5.84
CA TYR A 131 -26.06 -12.20 -6.05
C TYR A 131 -25.79 -13.00 -4.74
N TYR A 132 -26.82 -13.70 -4.25
CA TYR A 132 -26.79 -14.72 -3.17
C TYR A 132 -26.44 -14.27 -1.73
N GLU A 133 -26.60 -12.98 -1.37
CA GLU A 133 -26.25 -12.46 -0.03
C GLU A 133 -24.86 -12.92 0.47
N ALA A 134 -23.85 -12.90 -0.39
CA ALA A 134 -22.54 -13.42 -0.05
C ALA A 134 -21.86 -12.66 1.12
N LEU A 135 -21.14 -13.40 1.96
CA LEU A 135 -20.23 -12.84 2.94
C LEU A 135 -18.89 -12.53 2.27
N VAL A 136 -18.33 -11.37 2.60
CA VAL A 136 -17.02 -10.93 2.12
C VAL A 136 -16.02 -11.13 3.25
N TYR A 137 -15.00 -11.96 3.00
CA TYR A 137 -13.90 -12.21 3.92
C TYR A 137 -12.60 -11.66 3.36
N GLU A 138 -11.74 -11.16 4.24
CA GLU A 138 -10.41 -10.70 3.85
C GLU A 138 -9.34 -11.12 4.86
N LYS A 139 -8.12 -11.21 4.38
CA LYS A 139 -6.93 -11.42 5.19
C LYS A 139 -5.86 -10.45 4.73
N ARG A 140 -5.30 -9.69 5.67
CA ARG A 140 -4.03 -9.00 5.42
C ARG A 140 -2.96 -10.06 5.30
N LEU A 141 -2.34 -10.10 4.15
CA LEU A 141 -1.13 -10.87 3.93
C LEU A 141 -0.03 -10.05 4.61
N GLU A 142 0.64 -10.64 5.59
CA GLU A 142 1.91 -10.09 6.04
C GLU A 142 2.92 -10.55 5.00
N PRO A 143 3.32 -9.69 4.02
CA PRO A 143 4.58 -9.95 3.36
C PRO A 143 5.58 -10.09 4.51
N LYS A 144 6.28 -11.22 4.58
CA LYS A 144 7.47 -11.34 5.43
C LYS A 144 8.53 -10.43 4.80
N LEU A 145 8.28 -9.13 4.89
CA LEU A 145 9.25 -8.11 4.60
C LEU A 145 10.37 -8.43 5.58
N LYS A 146 11.54 -8.73 5.04
CA LYS A 146 12.79 -8.61 5.79
C LYS A 146 13.42 -7.31 5.28
N PRO A 147 12.84 -6.13 5.54
CA PRO A 147 13.52 -4.94 5.09
C PRO A 147 14.84 -4.86 5.86
N ASP A 148 15.88 -4.39 5.19
CA ASP A 148 16.97 -3.73 5.89
C ASP A 148 16.37 -2.46 6.53
N LEU A 149 15.82 -2.64 7.73
CA LEU A 149 15.14 -1.59 8.48
C LEU A 149 16.20 -0.60 8.97
N ALA A 150 16.10 0.66 8.56
CA ALA A 150 16.67 1.71 9.38
C ALA A 150 15.97 1.67 10.73
N ARG A 151 16.74 1.83 11.81
CA ARG A 151 16.22 1.95 13.17
C ARG A 151 15.57 3.32 13.36
N VAL A 152 14.58 3.67 12.55
CA VAL A 152 13.80 4.89 12.70
C VAL A 152 12.82 4.68 13.86
N PRO A 153 12.97 5.43 14.96
CA PRO A 153 12.07 5.28 16.10
C PRO A 153 10.70 5.83 15.76
N TYR A 154 9.67 5.16 16.26
CA TYR A 154 8.29 5.57 16.03
C TYR A 154 7.88 6.71 16.97
N TYR A 155 7.28 7.76 16.40
CA TYR A 155 6.59 8.81 17.12
C TYR A 155 5.21 9.04 16.47
N ARG A 156 4.14 8.79 17.24
CA ARG A 156 2.77 9.04 16.78
C ARG A 156 2.51 10.55 16.78
N GLN A 157 2.14 11.12 15.63
CA GLN A 157 1.70 12.52 15.56
C GLN A 157 0.57 12.78 16.55
N THR A 158 0.60 13.94 17.21
CA THR A 158 -0.37 14.29 18.24
C THR A 158 -1.55 15.09 17.69
N LEU A 159 -1.44 15.61 16.47
CA LEU A 159 -2.45 16.44 15.80
C LEU A 159 -2.57 16.05 14.33
N GLU A 160 -3.75 16.24 13.74
CA GLU A 160 -4.03 15.83 12.35
C GLU A 160 -3.15 16.54 11.30
N PHE A 161 -2.63 17.72 11.63
CA PHE A 161 -1.88 18.59 10.71
C PHE A 161 -0.35 18.54 10.92
N THR A 162 0.16 17.68 11.80
CA THR A 162 1.58 17.61 12.17
C THR A 162 2.31 16.38 11.61
N CYS A 163 1.77 15.74 10.55
CA CYS A 163 2.42 14.59 9.92
C CYS A 163 3.85 14.90 9.44
N GLY A 164 4.08 16.08 8.83
CA GLY A 164 5.41 16.54 8.42
C GLY A 164 6.40 16.65 9.59
N PRO A 165 6.08 17.44 10.63
CA PRO A 165 6.86 17.51 11.86
C PRO A 165 7.14 16.16 12.51
N ALA A 166 6.14 15.28 12.61
CA ALA A 166 6.32 13.94 13.17
C ALA A 166 7.30 13.10 12.34
N ALA A 167 7.16 13.09 11.01
CA ALA A 167 8.08 12.40 10.11
C ALA A 167 9.52 12.95 10.24
N LEU A 168 9.66 14.28 10.31
CA LEU A 168 10.95 14.93 10.49
C LEU A 168 11.59 14.60 11.84
N MET A 169 10.83 14.59 12.93
CA MET A 169 11.34 14.18 14.24
C MET A 169 11.85 12.74 14.26
N MET A 170 11.13 11.82 13.62
CA MET A 170 11.55 10.43 13.50
C MET A 170 12.86 10.31 12.71
N ALA A 171 12.98 11.04 11.59
CA ALA A 171 14.20 11.06 10.79
C ALA A 171 15.39 11.66 11.56
N MET A 172 15.21 12.81 12.21
CA MET A 172 16.25 13.47 13.01
C MET A 172 16.72 12.58 14.18
N LYS A 173 15.81 11.88 14.85
CA LYS A 173 16.14 10.96 15.94
C LYS A 173 16.89 9.71 15.44
N ALA A 174 16.57 9.23 14.24
CA ALA A 174 17.27 8.12 13.61
C ALA A 174 18.74 8.49 13.29
N LEU A 175 18.98 9.72 12.82
CA LEU A 175 20.31 10.26 12.55
C LEU A 175 21.08 10.63 13.83
N GLU A 176 20.39 11.24 14.80
CA GLU A 176 20.97 11.68 16.06
C GLU A 176 20.16 11.17 17.27
N PRO A 177 20.61 10.07 17.93
CA PRO A 177 19.87 9.44 19.02
C PRO A 177 19.61 10.32 20.25
N LYS A 178 20.23 11.49 20.38
CA LYS A 178 20.02 12.43 21.49
C LYS A 178 18.78 13.32 21.31
N GLN A 179 18.23 13.42 20.11
CA GLN A 179 17.08 14.27 19.82
C GLN A 179 15.88 13.92 20.72
N LYS A 180 15.10 14.93 21.13
CA LYS A 180 13.93 14.71 22.00
C LYS A 180 12.68 14.55 21.17
N LEU A 181 12.00 13.42 21.33
CA LEU A 181 10.67 13.21 20.78
C LEU A 181 9.63 13.72 21.78
N SER A 182 9.06 14.90 21.51
CA SER A 182 8.02 15.48 22.37
C SER A 182 7.05 16.34 21.57
N ARG A 183 5.83 16.48 22.09
CA ARG A 183 4.79 17.34 21.51
C ARG A 183 5.24 18.81 21.38
N LYS A 184 6.13 19.28 22.27
CA LYS A 184 6.69 20.64 22.19
C LYS A 184 7.55 20.82 20.93
N VAL A 185 8.39 19.84 20.62
CA VAL A 185 9.24 19.85 19.42
C VAL A 185 8.37 19.72 18.17
N GLU A 186 7.36 18.85 18.19
CA GLU A 186 6.40 18.68 17.09
C GLU A 186 5.71 19.99 16.72
N LEU A 187 5.18 20.71 17.72
CA LEU A 187 4.53 22.01 17.51
C LEU A 187 5.51 23.11 17.09
N GLN A 188 6.75 23.06 17.58
CA GLN A 188 7.79 24.00 17.15
C GLN A 188 8.08 23.84 15.65
N LEU A 189 8.36 22.61 15.22
CA LEU A 189 8.62 22.30 13.81
C LEU A 189 7.41 22.67 12.93
N TRP A 190 6.19 22.43 13.40
CA TRP A 190 4.99 22.86 12.69
C TRP A 190 4.94 24.38 12.48
N ARG A 191 5.18 25.16 13.56
CA ARG A 191 5.19 26.64 13.48
C ARG A 191 6.24 27.18 12.52
N GLU A 192 7.39 26.52 12.42
CA GLU A 192 8.49 26.91 11.55
C GLU A 192 8.30 26.48 10.08
N SER A 193 7.46 25.47 9.81
CA SER A 193 7.31 24.87 8.48
C SER A 193 5.92 25.02 7.84
N THR A 194 4.96 25.62 8.56
CA THR A 194 3.59 25.77 8.07
C THR A 194 3.51 26.84 6.96
N THR A 195 2.78 26.53 5.88
CA THR A 195 2.42 27.51 4.83
C THR A 195 1.13 28.25 5.17
N ILE A 196 0.75 28.27 6.46
CA ILE A 196 -0.34 29.04 7.07
C ILE A 196 -1.76 28.57 6.68
N TYR A 197 -1.98 27.78 5.62
CA TYR A 197 -3.36 27.42 5.22
C TYR A 197 -3.58 26.04 4.57
N MET A 198 -4.76 25.46 4.86
CA MET A 198 -5.45 24.40 4.13
C MET A 198 -6.91 24.85 3.88
N THR A 199 -7.61 24.28 2.90
CA THR A 199 -9.00 24.60 2.53
C THR A 199 -9.99 24.62 3.71
N SER A 200 -9.71 23.90 4.79
CA SER A 200 -10.32 24.03 6.13
C SER A 200 -9.33 23.58 7.22
N GLY A 201 -9.36 24.21 8.40
CA GLY A 201 -8.52 23.82 9.56
C GLY A 201 -7.16 24.52 9.64
N HIS A 202 -6.24 23.92 10.42
CA HIS A 202 -4.87 24.41 10.61
C HIS A 202 -3.99 24.03 9.39
N GLY A 203 -3.14 24.97 8.93
CA GLY A 203 -2.31 24.78 7.74
C GLY A 203 -1.28 23.66 7.91
N GLY A 204 -1.10 22.84 6.87
CA GLY A 204 -0.07 21.81 6.81
C GLY A 204 1.33 22.38 6.55
N CYS A 205 2.31 21.49 6.39
CA CYS A 205 3.70 21.85 6.12
C CYS A 205 4.05 21.58 4.65
N GLY A 206 4.76 22.54 4.04
CA GLY A 206 5.32 22.39 2.70
C GLY A 206 6.74 21.80 2.72
N PRO A 207 7.25 21.32 1.56
CA PRO A 207 8.60 20.76 1.45
C PRO A 207 9.68 21.76 1.85
N HIS A 208 9.57 23.02 1.40
CA HIS A 208 10.55 24.06 1.70
C HIS A 208 10.55 24.43 3.18
N GLY A 209 9.36 24.55 3.80
CA GLY A 209 9.24 24.82 5.23
C GLY A 209 9.86 23.71 6.08
N LEU A 210 9.58 22.43 5.77
CA LEU A 210 10.18 21.30 6.50
C LEU A 210 11.69 21.24 6.32
N ALA A 211 12.19 21.47 5.10
CA ALA A 211 13.62 21.51 4.83
C ALA A 211 14.32 22.62 5.63
N LEU A 212 13.70 23.80 5.72
CA LEU A 212 14.24 24.91 6.50
C LEU A 212 14.25 24.60 8.01
N SER A 213 13.16 24.05 8.55
CA SER A 213 13.10 23.64 9.95
C SER A 213 14.15 22.58 10.29
N ALA A 214 14.37 21.59 9.42
CA ALA A 214 15.40 20.59 9.59
C ALA A 214 16.81 21.22 9.63
N PHE A 215 17.08 22.18 8.75
CA PHE A 215 18.34 22.93 8.74
C PHE A 215 18.54 23.75 10.03
N HIS A 216 17.49 24.44 10.50
CA HIS A 216 17.53 25.16 11.78
C HIS A 216 17.78 24.25 12.99
N MET A 217 17.39 22.98 12.90
CA MET A 217 17.69 21.95 13.90
C MET A 217 19.10 21.35 13.78
N GLY A 218 19.91 21.83 12.83
CA GLY A 218 21.31 21.43 12.65
C GLY A 218 21.52 20.23 11.73
N PHE A 219 20.53 19.86 10.92
CA PHE A 219 20.65 18.74 9.98
C PHE A 219 20.94 19.22 8.56
N ASP A 220 21.81 18.51 7.84
CA ASP A 220 21.97 18.69 6.41
C ASP A 220 20.74 18.18 5.66
N VAL A 221 20.29 18.93 4.66
CA VAL A 221 19.08 18.64 3.90
C VAL A 221 19.35 18.75 2.41
N GLU A 222 18.77 17.82 1.65
CA GLU A 222 18.72 17.85 0.20
C GLU A 222 17.28 17.72 -0.25
N LEU A 223 16.74 18.75 -0.91
CA LEU A 223 15.33 18.86 -1.26
C LEU A 223 15.10 18.47 -2.72
N TYR A 224 14.12 17.61 -2.96
CA TYR A 224 13.70 17.18 -4.30
C TYR A 224 12.24 17.58 -4.53
N VAL A 225 12.01 18.52 -5.43
CA VAL A 225 10.68 19.02 -5.81
C VAL A 225 10.59 19.11 -7.32
N LYS A 226 9.39 19.03 -7.93
CA LYS A 226 9.27 19.20 -9.39
C LYS A 226 9.48 20.65 -9.81
N GLN A 227 8.90 21.57 -9.05
CA GLN A 227 8.90 23.02 -9.27
C GLN A 227 8.72 23.72 -7.93
N ASP A 228 9.07 25.01 -7.87
CA ASP A 228 8.95 25.84 -6.66
C ASP A 228 7.56 26.45 -6.46
N ASP A 229 6.53 25.92 -7.14
CA ASP A 229 5.18 26.44 -7.02
C ASP A 229 4.53 26.05 -5.69
N VAL A 230 3.63 26.92 -5.22
CA VAL A 230 2.88 26.68 -3.99
C VAL A 230 1.95 25.49 -4.17
N MET A 231 2.11 24.48 -3.31
CA MET A 231 1.27 23.29 -3.37
C MET A 231 -0.19 23.64 -3.07
N PHE A 232 -1.10 23.10 -3.90
CA PHE A 232 -2.56 23.22 -3.76
C PHE A 232 -3.12 24.65 -3.83
N LEU A 233 -2.38 25.60 -4.43
CA LEU A 233 -2.83 26.98 -4.58
C LEU A 233 -4.18 27.10 -5.30
N ASP A 234 -4.46 26.24 -6.28
CA ASP A 234 -5.72 26.21 -7.04
C ASP A 234 -6.92 25.76 -6.21
N SER A 235 -6.70 25.07 -5.09
CA SER A 235 -7.77 24.67 -4.17
C SER A 235 -8.27 25.82 -3.29
N VAL A 236 -7.51 26.92 -3.22
CA VAL A 236 -7.82 28.09 -2.41
C VAL A 236 -8.66 29.06 -3.24
N ARG A 237 -9.83 29.48 -2.71
CA ARG A 237 -10.74 30.38 -3.45
C ARG A 237 -10.43 31.87 -3.26
N SER A 238 -9.91 32.26 -2.10
CA SER A 238 -9.60 33.67 -1.80
C SER A 238 -8.24 34.07 -2.37
N GLN A 239 -8.20 35.20 -3.09
CA GLN A 239 -6.98 35.74 -3.67
C GLN A 239 -5.98 36.17 -2.57
N GLU A 240 -6.45 36.86 -1.53
CA GLU A 240 -5.62 37.26 -0.38
C GLU A 240 -4.92 36.06 0.26
N LYS A 241 -5.64 34.94 0.43
CA LYS A 241 -5.06 33.71 0.96
C LYS A 241 -4.01 33.11 0.03
N LYS A 242 -4.23 33.15 -1.30
CA LYS A 242 -3.23 32.72 -2.28
C LYS A 242 -1.96 33.58 -2.16
N ASP A 243 -2.12 34.89 -2.01
CA ASP A 243 -1.00 35.83 -1.92
C ASP A 243 -0.18 35.58 -0.64
N VAL A 244 -0.84 35.36 0.52
CA VAL A 244 -0.15 34.98 1.76
C VAL A 244 0.64 33.68 1.58
N MET A 245 0.05 32.64 0.98
CA MET A 245 0.76 31.38 0.77
C MET A 245 1.96 31.52 -0.17
N ARG A 246 1.86 32.35 -1.22
CA ARG A 246 3.00 32.67 -2.10
C ARG A 246 4.11 33.38 -1.34
N LEU A 247 3.80 34.42 -0.57
CA LEU A 247 4.79 35.18 0.19
C LEU A 247 5.53 34.29 1.19
N VAL A 248 4.81 33.42 1.92
CA VAL A 248 5.43 32.48 2.86
C VAL A 248 6.37 31.51 2.16
N GLN A 249 5.97 30.96 1.01
CA GLN A 249 6.83 30.04 0.26
C GLN A 249 8.03 30.73 -0.39
N GLU A 250 7.84 31.93 -0.94
CA GLU A 250 8.92 32.75 -1.49
C GLU A 250 9.98 33.06 -0.42
N ASP A 251 9.53 33.36 0.80
CA ASP A 251 10.44 33.55 1.94
C ASP A 251 11.19 32.26 2.30
N PHE A 252 10.52 31.12 2.40
CA PHE A 252 11.21 29.83 2.62
C PHE A 252 12.25 29.53 1.55
N VAL A 253 11.92 29.71 0.26
CA VAL A 253 12.85 29.50 -0.85
C VAL A 253 14.04 30.47 -0.75
N SER A 254 13.79 31.74 -0.44
CA SER A 254 14.83 32.76 -0.26
C SER A 254 15.80 32.40 0.87
N GLN A 255 15.28 31.97 2.02
CA GLN A 255 16.08 31.54 3.16
C GLN A 255 16.91 30.30 2.83
N LEU A 256 16.32 29.27 2.22
CA LEU A 256 17.04 28.05 1.81
C LEU A 256 18.18 28.36 0.83
N LYS A 257 17.97 29.28 -0.13
CA LYS A 257 19.01 29.74 -1.06
C LYS A 257 20.15 30.45 -0.33
N LYS A 258 19.85 31.33 0.63
CA LYS A 258 20.86 32.00 1.46
C LYS A 258 21.69 31.01 2.28
N LEU A 259 21.03 29.99 2.82
CA LEU A 259 21.64 28.90 3.58
C LEU A 259 22.34 27.86 2.70
N LYS A 260 22.29 28.01 1.36
CA LYS A 260 22.90 27.12 0.37
C LYS A 260 22.43 25.66 0.47
N VAL A 261 21.17 25.45 0.90
CA VAL A 261 20.54 24.13 0.88
C VAL A 261 20.40 23.65 -0.57
N LYS A 262 20.73 22.38 -0.84
CA LYS A 262 20.66 21.80 -2.18
C LYS A 262 19.21 21.53 -2.56
N ILE A 263 18.68 22.29 -3.51
CA ILE A 263 17.33 22.10 -4.07
C ILE A 263 17.44 21.56 -5.50
N HIS A 264 16.79 20.43 -5.76
CA HIS A 264 16.74 19.77 -7.06
C HIS A 264 15.33 19.83 -7.64
N HIS A 265 15.19 20.45 -8.81
CA HIS A 265 13.93 20.53 -9.56
C HIS A 265 13.68 19.26 -10.40
N ARG A 266 13.63 18.10 -9.75
CA ARG A 266 13.39 16.80 -10.37
C ARG A 266 12.79 15.81 -9.37
N VAL A 267 12.12 14.78 -9.88
CA VAL A 267 11.69 13.64 -9.07
C VAL A 267 12.90 12.78 -8.73
N LEU A 268 13.06 12.42 -7.46
CA LEU A 268 14.03 11.43 -7.03
C LEU A 268 13.51 10.03 -7.38
N SER A 269 14.25 9.26 -8.17
CA SER A 269 13.90 7.86 -8.45
C SER A 269 14.04 7.01 -7.20
N VAL A 270 13.30 5.89 -7.16
CA VAL A 270 13.40 4.88 -6.09
C VAL A 270 14.84 4.42 -5.88
N SER A 271 15.53 4.08 -6.97
CA SER A 271 16.93 3.65 -6.94
C SER A 271 17.89 4.71 -6.39
N ALA A 272 17.67 5.99 -6.72
CA ALA A 272 18.49 7.08 -6.20
C ALA A 272 18.19 7.38 -4.73
N MET A 273 16.93 7.20 -4.30
CA MET A 273 16.53 7.30 -2.90
C MET A 273 17.17 6.21 -2.06
N LEU A 274 17.14 4.96 -2.54
CA LEU A 274 17.78 3.82 -1.88
C LEU A 274 19.28 4.04 -1.71
N LYS A 275 19.98 4.49 -2.75
CA LYS A 275 21.40 4.84 -2.66
C LYS A 275 21.70 5.90 -1.60
N LYS A 276 20.83 6.90 -1.44
CA LYS A 276 20.97 7.93 -0.39
C LYS A 276 20.68 7.36 1.00
N PHE A 277 19.73 6.44 1.10
CA PHE A 277 19.42 5.75 2.35
C PHE A 277 20.57 4.87 2.83
N GLU A 278 21.17 4.09 1.93
CA GLU A 278 22.37 3.28 2.21
C GLU A 278 23.58 4.13 2.60
N GLN A 279 23.65 5.38 2.14
CA GLN A 279 24.66 6.36 2.54
C GLN A 279 24.39 7.00 3.91
N GLY A 280 23.33 6.57 4.62
CA GLY A 280 22.95 7.05 5.95
C GLY A 280 21.93 8.19 5.94
N GLY A 281 21.40 8.60 4.77
CA GLY A 281 20.30 9.56 4.71
C GLY A 281 18.97 8.94 5.14
N ILE A 282 18.05 9.74 5.69
CA ILE A 282 16.70 9.28 6.03
C ILE A 282 15.66 10.03 5.17
N PRO A 283 15.10 9.41 4.11
CA PRO A 283 14.13 10.05 3.24
C PRO A 283 12.81 10.36 3.96
N ILE A 284 12.31 11.56 3.73
CA ILE A 284 10.95 11.98 4.08
C ILE A 284 10.25 12.28 2.75
N VAL A 285 9.10 11.64 2.52
CA VAL A 285 8.39 11.72 1.25
C VAL A 285 6.95 12.16 1.45
N LEU A 286 6.45 12.94 0.49
CA LEU A 286 5.07 13.36 0.43
C LEU A 286 4.29 12.40 -0.47
N ILE A 287 3.37 11.64 0.10
CA ILE A 287 2.56 10.66 -0.63
C ILE A 287 1.11 11.14 -0.78
N SER A 288 0.41 10.64 -1.79
CA SER A 288 -1.04 10.78 -1.88
C SER A 288 -1.70 9.66 -1.07
N SER A 289 -2.43 10.03 -0.01
CA SER A 289 -3.21 9.07 0.79
C SER A 289 -4.45 8.54 0.04
N TYR A 290 -4.78 9.08 -1.13
CA TYR A 290 -5.98 8.69 -1.89
C TYR A 290 -6.01 7.21 -2.24
N ARG A 291 -4.86 6.62 -2.58
CA ARG A 291 -4.77 5.19 -2.93
C ARG A 291 -4.93 4.26 -1.72
N ILE A 292 -4.66 4.75 -0.51
CA ILE A 292 -4.63 3.95 0.72
C ILE A 292 -5.90 4.17 1.55
N TYR A 293 -6.27 5.43 1.77
CA TYR A 293 -7.36 5.84 2.66
C TYR A 293 -8.51 6.56 1.93
N ARG A 294 -8.41 6.78 0.60
CA ARG A 294 -9.35 7.60 -0.20
C ARG A 294 -9.47 9.06 0.27
N GLU A 295 -8.49 9.54 1.01
CA GLU A 295 -8.39 10.93 1.43
C GLU A 295 -7.71 11.78 0.34
N LYS A 296 -8.16 13.03 0.18
CA LYS A 296 -7.68 13.92 -0.88
C LYS A 296 -6.52 14.83 -0.45
N PHE A 297 -5.95 14.60 0.73
CA PHE A 297 -4.87 15.41 1.28
C PHE A 297 -3.54 14.66 1.19
N PRO A 298 -2.44 15.34 0.84
CA PRO A 298 -1.13 14.70 0.85
C PRO A 298 -0.70 14.37 2.28
N HIS A 299 0.16 13.38 2.45
CA HIS A 299 0.63 12.93 3.76
C HIS A 299 2.14 12.74 3.76
N TRP A 300 2.81 13.29 4.77
CA TRP A 300 4.25 13.13 4.96
C TRP A 300 4.54 11.82 5.68
N VAL A 301 5.45 11.02 5.12
CA VAL A 301 5.93 9.79 5.75
C VAL A 301 7.45 9.75 5.76
N VAL A 302 8.01 9.13 6.78
CA VAL A 302 9.44 8.79 6.83
C VAL A 302 9.62 7.39 6.27
N VAL A 303 10.63 7.21 5.42
CA VAL A 303 10.97 5.90 4.88
C VAL A 303 11.83 5.14 5.89
N THR A 304 11.39 3.96 6.29
CA THR A 304 12.03 3.17 7.36
C THR A 304 12.74 1.91 6.85
N GLY A 305 12.55 1.54 5.59
CA GLY A 305 13.21 0.40 4.96
C GLY A 305 12.84 0.31 3.49
N PHE A 306 13.54 -0.56 2.79
CA PHE A 306 13.31 -0.88 1.38
C PHE A 306 13.39 -2.39 1.21
N ASP A 307 12.72 -2.90 0.18
CA ASP A 307 13.05 -4.20 -0.41
C ASP A 307 12.99 -4.09 -1.94
N ASP A 308 13.14 -5.22 -2.65
CA ASP A 308 13.12 -5.26 -4.11
C ASP A 308 11.81 -4.72 -4.73
N LYS A 309 10.76 -4.54 -3.92
CA LYS A 309 9.39 -4.26 -4.36
C LYS A 309 8.73 -3.06 -3.71
N TYR A 310 9.19 -2.62 -2.54
CA TYR A 310 8.53 -1.64 -1.69
C TYR A 310 9.49 -0.60 -1.08
N ILE A 311 8.91 0.56 -0.78
CA ILE A 311 9.48 1.70 -0.04
C ILE A 311 8.50 2.06 1.08
#